data_AF-A0A3B9UTM1-F1
#
_entry.id   AF-A0A3B9UTM1-F1
#
_cell.length_a   1.000
_cell.length_b   1.000
_cell.length_c   1.000
_cell.angle_alpha   90.00
_cell.angle_beta   90.00
_cell.angle_gamma   90.00
#
_symmetry.space_group_name_H-M   'P 1'
#
loop_
_entity.id
_entity.type
_entity.pdbx_description
1 polymer ?
#
loop_
_entity_poly.entity_id
_entity_poly.type
_entity_poly.pdbx_seq_one_letter_code
_entity_poly.pdbx_strand_id
1 'polypeptide(L)'
;MSTIIINGSPKGKNGNSEIFIKQFIKEMKSPYEVKYICSEDPKSLAKYVQSFENIILVLPLYIHSMPGVTMRFVNYLEPAKYSEKKSIGFILQCGFMETAQCKYAEAYFRSLSIELNRTYLGTVTKGESAGTYVKPDFLNKKLFNMLSDLGRIYEETNRFDSEIVKKMKIPYELTGFKLKSLQFITNIGLGDIWWNKMLKQNNAFDKRLDRPFI
;
A
#
# COMPACT_ATOMS: atom_id res chain seq x y z
N MET A 1 -11.45 11.41 17.88
CA MET A 1 -11.53 10.76 16.56
C MET A 1 -11.00 9.33 16.69
N SER A 2 -11.84 8.30 16.61
CA SER A 2 -11.35 6.91 16.72
C SER A 2 -10.95 6.36 15.35
N THR A 3 -9.70 5.92 15.23
CA THR A 3 -9.14 5.43 13.96
C THR A 3 -8.59 4.03 14.13
N ILE A 4 -9.03 3.11 13.27
CA ILE A 4 -8.43 1.79 13.12
C ILE A 4 -7.70 1.70 11.78
N ILE A 5 -6.46 1.24 11.85
CA ILE A 5 -5.58 1.03 10.70
C ILE A 5 -5.42 -0.47 10.49
N ILE A 6 -5.86 -0.95 9.34
CA ILE A 6 -5.80 -2.35 8.97
C ILE A 6 -4.60 -2.56 8.06
N ASN A 7 -3.63 -3.34 8.51
CA ASN A 7 -2.59 -3.89 7.65
C ASN A 7 -3.19 -5.01 6.79
N GLY A 8 -3.52 -4.66 5.55
CA GLY A 8 -4.09 -5.55 4.54
C GLY A 8 -3.05 -6.41 3.80
N SER A 9 -1.83 -6.55 4.34
CA SER A 9 -0.80 -7.42 3.78
C SER A 9 -0.89 -8.83 4.37
N PRO A 10 -0.83 -9.91 3.57
CA PRO A 10 -0.67 -11.26 4.11
C PRO A 10 0.69 -11.47 4.79
N LYS A 11 1.66 -10.56 4.57
CA LYS A 11 2.97 -10.59 5.25
C LYS A 11 2.94 -9.99 6.66
N GLY A 12 1.82 -9.39 7.10
CA GLY A 12 1.68 -8.76 8.40
C GLY A 12 2.83 -7.79 8.73
N LYS A 13 3.47 -8.02 9.88
CA LYS A 13 4.59 -7.21 10.40
C LYS A 13 5.88 -7.28 9.55
N ASN A 14 5.97 -8.23 8.62
CA ASN A 14 7.18 -8.46 7.82
C ASN A 14 7.10 -7.83 6.41
N GLY A 15 6.05 -7.05 6.12
CA GLY A 15 5.82 -6.46 4.79
C GLY A 15 5.99 -4.94 4.75
N ASN A 16 6.08 -4.39 3.54
CA ASN A 16 6.12 -2.93 3.34
C ASN A 16 4.92 -2.19 3.94
N SER A 17 3.73 -2.80 3.97
CA SER A 17 2.56 -2.19 4.59
C SER A 17 2.80 -1.84 6.06
N GLU A 18 3.56 -2.66 6.80
CA GLU A 18 3.95 -2.35 8.18
C GLU A 18 4.82 -1.09 8.25
N ILE A 19 5.79 -0.97 7.33
CA ILE A 19 6.66 0.20 7.25
C ILE A 19 5.82 1.44 6.93
N PHE A 20 4.89 1.34 5.98
CA PHE A 20 4.01 2.43 5.61
C PHE A 20 3.14 2.90 6.78
N ILE A 21 2.56 1.95 7.53
CA ILE A 21 1.77 2.24 8.74
C ILE A 21 2.64 2.96 9.78
N LYS A 22 3.83 2.44 10.09
CA LYS A 22 4.75 3.05 11.07
C LYS A 22 5.14 4.48 10.72
N GLN A 23 5.38 4.76 9.43
CA GLN A 23 5.72 6.12 9.01
C GLN A 23 4.48 7.02 8.97
N PHE A 24 3.32 6.50 8.58
CA PHE A 24 2.07 7.26 8.59
C PHE A 24 1.70 7.72 10.01
N ILE A 25 1.76 6.83 11.00
CA ILE A 25 1.38 7.15 12.38
C ILE A 25 2.47 7.90 13.16
N LYS A 26 3.64 8.13 12.57
CA LYS A 26 4.83 8.63 13.28
C LYS A 26 4.62 9.98 13.96
N GLU A 27 3.85 10.86 13.31
CA GLU A 27 3.54 12.21 13.82
C GLU A 27 2.09 12.36 14.30
N MET A 28 1.31 11.27 14.30
CA MET A 28 -0.03 11.26 14.90
C MET A 28 0.06 11.23 16.42
N LYS A 29 -0.77 12.02 17.10
CA LYS A 29 -0.83 12.12 18.58
C LYS A 29 -2.08 11.46 19.16
N SER A 30 -3.14 11.39 18.39
CA SER A 30 -4.42 10.79 18.77
C SER A 30 -4.28 9.27 18.86
N PRO A 31 -5.04 8.63 19.76
CA PRO A 31 -5.04 7.18 19.84
C PRO A 31 -5.54 6.56 18.54
N TYR A 32 -4.83 5.52 18.11
CA TYR A 32 -5.17 4.68 16.97
C TYR A 32 -5.03 3.21 17.35
N GLU A 33 -5.69 2.34 16.60
CA GLU A 33 -5.48 0.90 16.69
C GLU A 33 -4.90 0.37 15.38
N VAL A 34 -3.95 -0.57 15.47
CA VAL A 34 -3.41 -1.29 14.31
C VAL A 34 -3.78 -2.77 14.42
N LYS A 35 -4.47 -3.28 13.39
CA LYS A 35 -4.84 -4.69 13.27
C LYS A 35 -4.25 -5.30 12.00
N TYR A 36 -3.99 -6.60 12.03
CA TYR A 36 -3.27 -7.30 10.98
C TYR A 36 -4.15 -8.38 10.36
N ILE A 37 -4.53 -8.22 9.10
CA ILE A 37 -5.51 -9.11 8.48
C ILE A 37 -5.09 -10.59 8.44
N CYS A 38 -3.78 -10.85 8.41
CA CYS A 38 -3.23 -12.19 8.36
C CYS A 38 -3.39 -12.96 9.68
N SER A 39 -3.73 -12.28 10.78
CA SER A 39 -3.81 -12.86 12.13
C SER A 39 -5.22 -12.78 12.72
N GLU A 40 -6.21 -12.38 11.92
CA GLU A 40 -7.56 -12.06 12.37
C GLU A 40 -8.58 -12.88 11.57
N ASP A 41 -9.67 -13.30 12.21
CA ASP A 41 -10.83 -13.82 11.50
C ASP A 41 -11.52 -12.66 10.75
N PRO A 42 -11.72 -12.76 9.42
CA PRO A 42 -12.19 -11.62 8.62
C PRO A 42 -13.58 -11.14 9.02
N LYS A 43 -14.49 -12.04 9.42
CA LYS A 43 -15.85 -11.69 9.84
C LYS A 43 -15.84 -10.95 11.18
N SER A 44 -15.08 -11.46 12.15
CA SER A 44 -14.94 -10.86 13.46
C SER A 44 -14.28 -9.48 13.39
N LEU A 45 -13.23 -9.34 12.57
CA LEU A 45 -12.56 -8.07 12.32
C LEU A 45 -13.51 -7.07 11.64
N ALA A 46 -14.27 -7.50 10.63
CA ALA A 46 -15.24 -6.64 9.93
C ALA A 46 -16.34 -6.12 10.86
N LYS A 47 -16.80 -6.92 11.82
CA LYS A 47 -17.71 -6.47 12.88
C LYS A 47 -17.04 -5.48 13.83
N TYR A 48 -15.79 -5.74 14.21
CA TYR A 48 -15.05 -4.91 15.15
C TYR A 48 -14.77 -3.50 14.60
N VAL A 49 -14.35 -3.38 13.33
CA VAL A 49 -14.05 -2.07 12.73
C VAL A 49 -15.28 -1.14 12.63
N GLN A 50 -16.51 -1.66 12.79
CA GLN A 50 -17.72 -0.84 12.79
C GLN A 50 -17.80 0.11 13.98
N SER A 51 -17.12 -0.17 15.10
CA SER A 51 -17.10 0.76 16.25
C SER A 51 -16.20 1.97 16.04
N PHE A 52 -15.43 2.03 14.95
CA PHE A 52 -14.50 3.12 14.66
C PHE A 52 -15.11 4.14 13.71
N GLU A 53 -14.78 5.41 13.96
CA GLU A 53 -15.19 6.52 13.09
C GLU A 53 -14.45 6.44 11.75
N ASN A 54 -13.16 6.13 11.77
CA ASN A 54 -12.34 6.01 10.58
C ASN A 54 -11.69 4.64 10.45
N ILE A 55 -11.74 4.11 9.23
CA ILE A 55 -11.01 2.91 8.82
C ILE A 55 -9.95 3.34 7.80
N ILE A 56 -8.68 3.00 8.04
CA ILE A 56 -7.60 3.17 7.07
C ILE A 56 -7.06 1.79 6.69
N LEU A 57 -7.13 1.42 5.42
CA LEU A 57 -6.60 0.15 4.94
C LEU A 57 -5.25 0.38 4.23
N VAL A 58 -4.18 -0.25 4.72
CA VAL A 58 -2.84 -0.16 4.14
C VAL A 58 -2.42 -1.51 3.59
N LEU A 59 -2.20 -1.63 2.28
CA LEU A 59 -2.09 -2.92 1.61
C LEU A 59 -1.13 -2.91 0.40
N PRO A 60 -0.50 -4.06 0.08
CA PRO A 60 0.16 -4.24 -1.19
C PRO A 60 -0.86 -4.38 -2.34
N LEU A 61 -0.41 -4.15 -3.56
CA LEU A 61 -1.08 -4.63 -4.77
C LEU A 61 -0.52 -5.97 -5.20
N TYR A 62 -1.41 -6.93 -5.39
CA TYR A 62 -1.12 -8.21 -6.02
C TYR A 62 -1.69 -8.14 -7.44
N ILE A 63 -0.79 -7.95 -8.41
CA ILE A 63 -1.13 -7.54 -9.79
C ILE A 63 -1.84 -6.17 -9.77
N HIS A 64 -3.14 -6.11 -10.03
CA HIS A 64 -3.93 -4.88 -10.12
C HIS A 64 -4.96 -4.72 -9.00
N SER A 65 -4.96 -5.61 -7.99
CA SER A 65 -5.95 -5.59 -6.92
C SER A 65 -5.37 -5.96 -5.55
N MET A 66 -6.21 -5.89 -4.52
CA MET A 66 -5.88 -6.26 -3.16
C MET A 66 -5.58 -7.76 -3.01
N PRO A 67 -4.82 -8.17 -1.97
CA PRO A 67 -4.63 -9.59 -1.65
C PRO A 67 -5.95 -10.28 -1.34
N GLY A 68 -6.03 -11.59 -1.63
CA GLY A 68 -7.25 -12.38 -1.37
C GLY A 68 -7.68 -12.40 0.11
N VAL A 69 -6.73 -12.33 1.05
CA VAL A 69 -7.03 -12.17 2.49
C VAL A 69 -7.79 -10.87 2.78
N THR A 70 -7.45 -9.79 2.07
CA THR A 70 -8.05 -8.46 2.20
C THR A 70 -9.42 -8.39 1.57
N MET A 71 -9.59 -9.00 0.41
CA MET A 71 -10.89 -9.16 -0.22
C MET A 71 -11.88 -9.89 0.71
N ARG A 72 -11.44 -10.96 1.40
CA ARG A 72 -12.32 -11.67 2.35
C ARG A 72 -12.83 -10.80 3.49
N PHE A 73 -11.98 -9.93 4.05
CA PHE A 73 -12.41 -8.94 5.05
C PHE A 73 -13.39 -7.93 4.47
N VAL A 74 -13.09 -7.38 3.28
CA VAL A 74 -13.96 -6.41 2.60
C VAL A 74 -15.35 -6.98 2.36
N ASN A 75 -15.47 -8.26 2.00
CA ASN A 75 -16.76 -8.94 1.79
C ASN A 75 -17.66 -9.02 3.04
N TYR A 76 -17.10 -8.85 4.24
CA TYR A 76 -17.86 -8.83 5.49
C TYR A 76 -18.11 -7.41 6.02
N LEU A 77 -17.60 -6.37 5.35
CA LEU A 77 -17.89 -5.00 5.76
C LEU A 77 -19.35 -4.66 5.49
N GLU A 78 -20.00 -4.11 6.51
CA GLU A 78 -21.36 -3.61 6.41
C GLU A 78 -21.35 -2.08 6.25
N PRO A 79 -22.33 -1.50 5.53
CA PRO A 79 -22.45 -0.05 5.42
C PRO A 79 -22.71 0.62 6.76
N ALA A 80 -22.10 1.78 6.97
CA ALA A 80 -22.42 2.63 8.12
C ALA A 80 -23.83 3.23 7.98
N LYS A 81 -24.44 3.63 9.11
CA LYS A 81 -25.65 4.45 9.05
C LYS A 81 -25.28 5.85 8.57
N TYR A 82 -26.09 6.45 7.70
CA TYR A 82 -25.86 7.81 7.20
C TYR A 82 -25.69 8.86 8.30
N SER A 83 -26.34 8.67 9.46
CA SER A 83 -26.22 9.55 10.63
C SER A 83 -24.85 9.54 11.30
N GLU A 84 -24.04 8.49 11.11
CA GLU A 84 -22.79 8.27 11.86
C GLU A 84 -21.57 9.00 11.26
N LYS A 85 -21.68 9.56 10.04
CA LYS A 85 -20.61 10.34 9.37
C LYS A 85 -19.21 9.70 9.43
N LYS A 86 -19.15 8.37 9.29
CA LYS A 86 -17.89 7.61 9.31
C LYS A 86 -17.10 7.77 8.02
N SER A 87 -15.79 7.52 8.06
CA SER A 87 -14.90 7.64 6.90
C SER A 87 -14.10 6.38 6.64
N ILE A 88 -13.60 6.27 5.40
CA ILE A 88 -12.67 5.20 4.99
C ILE A 88 -11.62 5.74 4.03
N GLY A 89 -10.37 5.32 4.22
CA GLY A 89 -9.22 5.71 3.41
C GLY A 89 -8.30 4.54 3.09
N PHE A 90 -7.51 4.68 2.03
CA PHE A 90 -6.68 3.59 1.52
C PHE A 90 -5.26 4.06 1.21
N ILE A 91 -4.28 3.25 1.57
CA ILE A 91 -2.86 3.45 1.23
C ILE A 91 -2.36 2.18 0.53
N LEU A 92 -2.14 2.31 -0.77
CA LEU A 92 -1.73 1.26 -1.69
C LEU A 92 -0.25 1.39 -2.02
N GLN A 93 0.47 0.29 -1.95
CA GLN A 93 1.83 0.22 -2.46
C GLN A 93 2.03 -0.97 -3.41
N CYS A 94 2.79 -0.79 -4.49
CA CYS A 94 3.08 -1.85 -5.45
C CYS A 94 4.57 -1.95 -5.76
N GLY A 95 4.98 -3.13 -6.20
CA GLY A 95 6.36 -3.37 -6.63
C GLY A 95 6.70 -2.77 -8.00
N PHE A 96 5.68 -2.55 -8.84
CA PHE A 96 5.86 -1.97 -10.18
C PHE A 96 6.29 -0.52 -10.11
N MET A 97 7.06 -0.09 -11.11
CA MET A 97 7.58 1.27 -11.18
C MET A 97 6.46 2.32 -11.34
N GLU A 98 5.48 1.99 -12.17
CA GLU A 98 4.36 2.85 -12.55
C GLU A 98 3.21 2.70 -11.55
N THR A 99 2.72 3.82 -11.01
CA THR A 99 1.50 3.79 -10.17
C THR A 99 0.23 3.63 -10.98
N ALA A 100 0.28 3.72 -12.32
CA ALA A 100 -0.86 3.38 -13.19
C ALA A 100 -1.38 1.96 -12.94
N GLN A 101 -0.53 1.06 -12.43
CA GLN A 101 -0.90 -0.28 -12.00
C GLN A 101 -1.96 -0.30 -10.89
N CYS A 102 -2.07 0.79 -10.11
CA CYS A 102 -3.01 0.97 -9.03
C CYS A 102 -4.39 1.48 -9.49
N LYS A 103 -4.55 1.92 -10.74
CA LYS A 103 -5.74 2.66 -11.20
C LYS A 103 -7.05 1.91 -10.99
N TYR A 104 -7.03 0.60 -11.20
CA TYR A 104 -8.22 -0.26 -11.03
C TYR A 104 -8.58 -0.42 -9.55
N ALA A 105 -7.59 -0.64 -8.68
CA ALA A 105 -7.81 -0.70 -7.25
C ALA A 105 -8.29 0.66 -6.68
N GLU A 106 -7.73 1.78 -7.14
CA GLU A 106 -8.17 3.12 -6.74
C GLU A 106 -9.66 3.35 -7.07
N ALA A 107 -10.09 2.97 -8.28
CA ALA A 107 -11.50 3.05 -8.67
C ALA A 107 -12.39 2.14 -7.82
N TYR A 108 -11.95 0.90 -7.58
CA TYR A 108 -12.66 -0.06 -6.73
C TYR A 108 -12.86 0.49 -5.31
N PHE A 109 -11.81 0.98 -4.67
CA PHE A 109 -11.88 1.49 -3.29
C PHE A 109 -12.71 2.77 -3.15
N ARG A 110 -12.76 3.59 -4.21
CA ARG A 110 -13.70 4.71 -4.27
C ARG A 110 -15.15 4.21 -4.32
N SER A 111 -15.48 3.24 -5.18
CA SER A 111 -16.83 2.64 -5.22
C SER A 111 -17.21 2.04 -3.87
N LEU A 112 -16.30 1.24 -3.29
CA LEU A 112 -16.49 0.60 -1.99
C LEU A 112 -16.82 1.61 -0.89
N SER A 113 -16.17 2.79 -0.87
CA SER A 113 -16.48 3.81 0.13
C SER A 113 -17.94 4.29 0.08
N ILE A 114 -18.50 4.40 -1.14
CA ILE A 114 -19.88 4.79 -1.38
C ILE A 114 -20.82 3.66 -0.94
N GLU A 115 -20.52 2.43 -1.35
CA GLU A 115 -21.31 1.23 -0.98
C GLU A 115 -21.36 1.04 0.54
N LEU A 116 -20.28 1.36 1.25
CA LEU A 116 -20.20 1.29 2.71
C LEU A 116 -20.78 2.52 3.42
N ASN A 117 -21.40 3.47 2.71
CA ASN A 117 -21.93 4.72 3.26
C ASN A 117 -20.89 5.48 4.13
N ARG A 118 -19.64 5.51 3.68
CA ARG A 118 -18.52 6.15 4.38
C ARG A 118 -17.93 7.26 3.54
N THR A 119 -17.55 8.36 4.19
CA THR A 119 -16.83 9.45 3.54
C THR A 119 -15.49 8.94 3.02
N TYR A 120 -15.24 9.16 1.74
CA TYR A 120 -13.98 8.77 1.09
C TYR A 120 -12.86 9.74 1.47
N LEU A 121 -11.91 9.29 2.29
CA LEU A 121 -10.73 10.08 2.67
C LEU A 121 -9.77 10.29 1.49
N GLY A 122 -9.83 9.39 0.51
CA GLY A 122 -8.90 9.31 -0.61
C GLY A 122 -8.16 7.98 -0.66
N THR A 123 -7.43 7.79 -1.75
CA THR A 123 -6.54 6.65 -1.95
C THR A 123 -5.16 7.17 -2.30
N VAL A 124 -4.18 6.82 -1.48
CA VAL A 124 -2.77 7.12 -1.69
C VAL A 124 -2.15 5.93 -2.41
N THR A 125 -1.46 6.16 -3.54
CA THR A 125 -0.82 5.10 -4.32
C THR A 125 0.67 5.34 -4.46
N LYS A 126 1.51 4.32 -4.21
CA LYS A 126 2.96 4.40 -4.42
C LYS A 126 3.53 3.17 -5.14
N GLY A 127 4.18 3.40 -6.28
CA GLY A 127 4.95 2.40 -7.02
C GLY A 127 6.36 2.24 -6.46
N GLU A 128 7.19 1.43 -7.08
CA GLU A 128 8.60 1.19 -6.72
C GLU A 128 8.81 0.79 -5.26
N SER A 129 7.79 0.22 -4.62
CA SER A 129 7.83 -0.06 -3.18
C SER A 129 8.43 -1.42 -2.87
N ALA A 130 8.69 -2.27 -3.88
CA ALA A 130 9.25 -3.62 -3.67
C ALA A 130 10.51 -3.62 -2.80
N GLY A 131 11.39 -2.62 -2.98
CA GLY A 131 12.64 -2.53 -2.23
C GLY A 131 12.57 -1.77 -0.90
N THR A 132 11.40 -1.27 -0.47
CA THR A 132 11.32 -0.40 0.71
C THR A 132 11.83 -1.09 1.98
N TYR A 133 11.47 -2.36 2.20
CA TYR A 133 11.89 -3.13 3.38
C TYR A 133 13.37 -3.54 3.43
N VAL A 134 14.07 -3.54 2.28
CA VAL A 134 15.50 -3.91 2.23
C VAL A 134 16.43 -2.70 2.20
N LYS A 135 15.91 -1.53 1.80
CA LYS A 135 16.70 -0.30 1.70
C LYS A 135 16.89 0.32 3.09
N PRO A 136 18.10 0.81 3.41
CA PRO A 136 18.29 1.67 4.58
C PRO A 136 17.34 2.87 4.59
N ASP A 137 16.92 3.29 5.79
CA ASP A 137 15.93 4.35 5.99
C ASP A 137 16.26 5.67 5.27
N PHE A 138 17.54 6.05 5.21
CA PHE A 138 17.94 7.30 4.55
C PHE A 138 17.64 7.31 3.04
N LEU A 139 17.62 6.15 2.38
CA LEU A 139 17.22 6.03 0.97
C LEU A 139 15.69 6.14 0.79
N ASN A 140 14.92 5.90 1.85
CA ASN A 140 13.47 6.06 1.87
C ASN A 140 13.01 7.39 2.50
N LYS A 141 13.93 8.27 2.92
CA LYS A 141 13.62 9.50 3.68
C LYS A 141 12.51 10.34 3.06
N LYS A 142 12.52 10.53 1.73
CA LYS A 142 11.47 11.29 1.03
C LYS A 142 10.09 10.64 1.15
N LEU A 143 10.02 9.32 0.98
CA LEU A 143 8.78 8.55 1.14
C LEU A 143 8.29 8.61 2.59
N PHE A 144 9.19 8.42 3.55
CA PHE A 144 8.87 8.40 4.96
C PHE A 144 8.37 9.76 5.45
N ASN A 145 8.99 10.85 5.01
CA ASN A 145 8.51 12.20 5.32
C ASN A 145 7.10 12.44 4.74
N MET A 146 6.85 12.06 3.48
CA MET A 146 5.51 12.19 2.89
C MET A 146 4.44 11.38 3.65
N LEU A 147 4.77 10.18 4.12
CA LEU A 147 3.86 9.37 4.94
C LEU A 147 3.61 10.01 6.31
N SER A 148 4.66 10.51 6.96
CA SER A 148 4.59 11.21 8.25
C SER A 148 3.71 12.45 8.16
N ASP A 149 3.96 13.31 7.15
CA ASP A 149 3.16 14.49 6.87
C ASP A 149 1.70 14.13 6.55
N LEU A 150 1.48 13.05 5.79
CA LEU A 150 0.14 12.58 5.46
C LEU A 150 -0.66 12.21 6.72
N GLY A 151 -0.03 11.50 7.67
CA GLY A 151 -0.67 11.13 8.93
C GLY A 151 -0.97 12.33 9.83
N ARG A 152 -0.02 13.26 9.93
CA ARG A 152 -0.22 14.53 10.67
C ARG A 152 -1.38 15.35 10.10
N ILE A 153 -1.41 15.57 8.78
CA ILE A 153 -2.49 16.33 8.13
C ILE A 153 -3.83 15.58 8.24
N TYR A 154 -3.81 14.25 8.10
CA TYR A 154 -4.99 13.43 8.31
C TYR A 154 -5.58 13.61 9.71
N GLU A 155 -4.75 13.60 10.75
CA GLU A 155 -5.19 13.83 12.12
C GLU A 155 -5.84 15.21 12.30
N GLU A 156 -5.25 16.25 11.71
CA GLU A 156 -5.73 17.63 11.83
C GLU A 156 -7.02 17.89 11.03
N THR A 157 -7.20 17.22 9.89
CA THR A 157 -8.24 17.59 8.91
C THR A 157 -9.26 16.49 8.60
N ASN A 158 -9.02 15.27 9.10
CA ASN A 158 -9.74 14.05 8.72
C ASN A 158 -9.83 13.84 7.20
N ARG A 159 -8.74 14.14 6.47
CA ARG A 159 -8.61 13.99 5.01
C ARG A 159 -7.19 13.63 4.62
N PHE A 160 -7.00 12.94 3.51
CA PHE A 160 -5.68 12.80 2.91
C PHE A 160 -5.32 14.05 2.10
N ASP A 161 -4.13 14.59 2.36
CA ASP A 161 -3.64 15.77 1.65
C ASP A 161 -3.49 15.52 0.15
N SER A 162 -4.15 16.33 -0.67
CA SER A 162 -4.21 16.10 -2.10
C SER A 162 -2.87 16.31 -2.81
N GLU A 163 -2.00 17.17 -2.29
CA GLU A 163 -0.68 17.42 -2.87
C GLU A 163 0.29 16.27 -2.54
N ILE A 164 0.24 15.72 -1.33
CA ILE A 164 0.99 14.51 -0.98
C ILE A 164 0.52 13.33 -1.82
N VAL A 165 -0.81 13.14 -1.97
CA VAL A 165 -1.38 12.08 -2.81
C VAL A 165 -0.86 12.18 -4.25
N LYS A 166 -0.89 13.38 -4.85
CA LYS A 166 -0.35 13.62 -6.20
C LYS A 166 1.15 13.31 -6.29
N LYS A 167 1.95 13.75 -5.31
CA LYS A 167 3.41 13.51 -5.28
C LYS A 167 3.76 12.03 -5.14
N MET A 168 3.03 11.29 -4.29
CA MET A 168 3.25 9.85 -4.11
C MET A 168 2.90 9.03 -5.35
N LYS A 169 1.96 9.52 -6.16
CA LYS A 169 1.56 8.91 -7.43
C LYS A 169 2.65 8.97 -8.51
N ILE A 170 3.72 9.73 -8.33
CA ILE A 170 4.77 9.86 -9.36
C ILE A 170 5.81 8.74 -9.24
N PRO A 171 6.24 8.09 -10.35
CA PRO A 171 5.71 8.26 -11.71
C PRO A 171 4.37 7.52 -11.90
N TYR A 172 3.42 8.16 -12.58
CA TYR A 172 2.17 7.49 -12.96
C TYR A 172 2.41 6.49 -14.07
N GLU A 173 2.98 6.96 -15.17
CA GLU A 173 3.49 6.16 -16.28
C GLU A 173 4.95 6.54 -16.54
N LEU A 174 5.72 5.63 -17.14
CA LEU A 174 7.09 5.89 -17.54
C LEU A 174 7.10 6.72 -18.81
N THR A 175 7.94 7.75 -18.79
CA THR A 175 8.19 8.55 -19.99
C THR A 175 9.05 7.77 -20.98
N GLY A 176 8.93 8.06 -22.27
CA GLY A 176 9.75 7.42 -23.31
C GLY A 176 11.26 7.52 -23.05
N PHE A 177 11.72 8.62 -22.45
CA PHE A 177 13.11 8.77 -22.03
C PHE A 177 13.51 7.77 -20.92
N LYS A 178 12.69 7.62 -19.87
CA LYS A 178 12.94 6.64 -18.80
C LYS A 178 12.90 5.21 -19.32
N LEU A 179 12.00 4.90 -20.25
CA LEU A 179 11.95 3.59 -20.89
C LEU A 179 13.24 3.29 -21.65
N LYS A 180 13.73 4.24 -22.45
CA LYS A 180 15.02 4.11 -23.16
C LYS A 180 16.20 3.92 -22.20
N SER A 181 16.23 4.66 -21.09
CA SER A 181 17.31 4.50 -20.11
C SER A 181 17.27 3.14 -19.41
N LEU A 182 16.08 2.65 -19.04
CA LEU A 182 15.91 1.32 -18.48
C LEU A 182 16.32 0.23 -19.48
N GLN A 183 15.92 0.35 -20.74
CA GLN A 183 16.31 -0.58 -21.80
C GLN A 183 17.83 -0.62 -21.97
N PHE A 184 18.48 0.55 -21.96
CA PHE A 184 19.94 0.62 -22.01
C PHE A 184 20.60 -0.11 -20.82
N ILE A 185 20.17 0.18 -19.59
CA ILE A 185 20.69 -0.45 -18.35
C ILE A 185 20.52 -1.98 -18.39
N THR A 186 19.38 -2.46 -18.87
CA THR A 186 19.11 -3.90 -19.02
C THR A 186 20.01 -4.51 -20.09
N ASN A 187 20.18 -3.85 -21.24
CA ASN A 187 21.02 -4.35 -22.35
C ASN A 187 22.50 -4.50 -21.96
N ILE A 188 23.03 -3.64 -21.07
CA ILE A 188 24.40 -3.75 -20.57
C ILE A 188 24.55 -4.70 -19.37
N GLY A 189 23.49 -5.46 -19.04
CA GLY A 189 23.52 -6.50 -18.00
C GLY A 189 23.45 -5.97 -16.56
N LEU A 190 23.19 -4.68 -16.36
CA LEU A 190 23.11 -4.09 -15.01
C LEU A 190 21.72 -4.21 -14.37
N GLY A 191 20.68 -4.55 -15.15
CA GLY A 191 19.32 -4.73 -14.65
C GLY A 191 19.16 -5.90 -13.66
N ASP A 192 19.97 -6.95 -13.80
CA ASP A 192 19.81 -8.21 -13.06
C ASP A 192 20.83 -8.40 -11.94
N ILE A 193 21.70 -7.42 -11.64
CA ILE A 193 22.78 -7.59 -10.65
C ILE A 193 22.26 -8.09 -9.31
N TRP A 194 21.16 -7.50 -8.84
CA TRP A 194 20.57 -7.87 -7.55
C TRP A 194 19.96 -9.27 -7.58
N TRP A 195 19.22 -9.62 -8.63
CA TRP A 195 18.67 -10.96 -8.83
C TRP A 195 19.77 -12.02 -8.95
N ASN A 196 20.83 -11.72 -9.71
CA ASN A 196 22.01 -12.56 -9.87
C ASN A 196 22.72 -12.79 -8.53
N LYS A 197 22.84 -11.76 -7.69
CA LYS A 197 23.38 -11.89 -6.33
C LYS A 197 22.50 -12.83 -5.48
N MET A 198 21.19 -12.66 -5.51
CA MET A 198 20.27 -13.55 -4.78
C MET A 198 20.37 -15.00 -5.26
N LEU A 199 20.40 -15.22 -6.57
CA LEU A 199 20.53 -16.56 -7.13
C LEU A 199 21.84 -17.23 -6.72
N LYS A 200 22.97 -16.50 -6.71
CA LYS A 200 24.26 -17.01 -6.23
C LYS A 200 24.21 -17.36 -4.74
N GLN A 201 23.62 -16.51 -3.90
CA GLN A 201 23.47 -16.77 -2.47
C GLN A 201 22.61 -18.01 -2.16
N ASN A 202 21.73 -18.40 -3.07
CA ASN A 202 20.84 -19.54 -2.93
C ASN A 202 21.27 -20.75 -3.78
N ASN A 203 22.52 -20.79 -4.28
CA ASN A 203 23.05 -21.86 -5.13
C ASN A 203 22.16 -22.20 -6.35
N ALA A 204 21.53 -21.18 -6.94
CA ALA A 204 20.56 -21.31 -8.03
C ALA A 204 20.97 -20.52 -9.29
N PHE A 205 22.19 -19.99 -9.35
CA PHE A 205 22.63 -19.16 -10.47
C PHE A 205 22.70 -19.89 -11.82
N ASP A 206 23.07 -21.17 -11.80
CA ASP A 206 23.12 -22.01 -13.00
C ASP A 206 21.71 -22.32 -13.54
N LYS A 207 20.70 -22.25 -12.66
CA LYS A 207 19.27 -22.47 -12.96
C LYS A 207 18.54 -21.21 -13.41
N ARG A 208 19.23 -20.08 -13.61
CA ARG A 208 18.59 -18.77 -13.88
C ARG A 208 17.77 -18.72 -15.18
N LEU A 209 18.00 -19.68 -16.09
CA LEU A 209 17.29 -19.81 -17.36
C LEU A 209 16.31 -20.99 -17.37
N ASP A 210 16.17 -21.71 -16.25
CA ASP A 210 15.22 -22.81 -16.12
C ASP A 210 13.79 -22.26 -16.26
N ARG A 211 12.95 -22.98 -17.02
CA ARG A 211 11.56 -22.61 -17.23
C ARG A 211 10.69 -23.39 -16.25
N PRO A 212 9.90 -22.72 -15.38
CA PRO A 212 9.12 -23.40 -14.34
C PRO A 212 7.95 -24.23 -14.86
N PHE A 213 7.54 -24.03 -16.11
CA PHE A 213 6.46 -24.78 -16.77
C PHE A 213 6.90 -25.13 -18.20
N ILE A 214 7.20 -26.41 -18.43
CA ILE A 214 7.20 -27.07 -19.74
C ILE A 214 6.10 -28.13 -19.67
#